data_AF-A0A2R6CRJ2-F1
#
_entry.id   AF-A0A2R6CRJ2-F1
#
_cell.length_a   1.000
_cell.length_b   1.000
_cell.length_c   1.000
_cell.angle_alpha   90.00
_cell.angle_beta   90.00
_cell.angle_gamma   90.00
#
_symmetry.space_group_name_H-M   'P 1'
#
loop_
_entity.id
_entity.type
_entity.pdbx_description
1 polymer ?
#
loop_
_entity_poly.entity_id
_entity_poly.type
_entity_poly.pdbx_seq_one_letter_code
_entity_poly.pdbx_strand_id
1 'polypeptide(L)'
;MFEQFSRGYYLGRLYVEPSSDEVATMCRRQHERVNEQLYSDGTGVDRLDLPLVMKLGSAHFAVHGEEGLPADTLAVPESLLDETTVRNPPTLSEVFLAKADRAEQLLELVEEQPLGDEAVYQ
;
A
#
# COMPACT_ATOMS: atom_id res chain seq x y z
N MET A 1 -0.45 0.33 -14.28
CA MET A 1 -0.03 -1.05 -14.62
C MET A 1 1.27 -1.34 -13.89
N PHE A 2 1.41 -2.51 -13.26
CA PHE A 2 2.61 -2.92 -12.54
C PHE A 2 3.41 -3.92 -13.38
N GLU A 3 4.73 -3.76 -13.42
CA GLU A 3 5.65 -4.58 -14.21
C GLU A 3 6.61 -5.33 -13.29
N GLN A 4 7.06 -6.53 -13.69
CA GLN A 4 8.03 -7.27 -12.89
C GLN A 4 9.37 -6.51 -12.88
N PHE A 5 9.79 -6.09 -11.69
CA PHE A 5 11.04 -5.34 -11.52
C PHE A 5 12.14 -6.20 -10.88
N SER A 6 11.78 -6.97 -9.85
CA SER A 6 12.73 -7.82 -9.13
C SER A 6 12.10 -9.15 -8.70
N ARG A 7 12.88 -9.96 -7.97
CA ARG A 7 12.37 -11.19 -7.37
C ARG A 7 11.23 -10.89 -6.39
N GLY A 8 11.35 -9.83 -5.59
CA GLY A 8 10.40 -9.50 -4.52
C GLY A 8 9.43 -8.35 -4.81
N TYR A 9 9.58 -7.63 -5.92
CA TYR A 9 8.75 -6.46 -6.24
C TYR A 9 8.33 -6.37 -7.70
N TYR A 10 7.13 -5.83 -7.89
CA TYR A 10 6.69 -5.18 -9.12
C TYR A 10 6.91 -3.67 -9.00
N LEU A 11 7.10 -2.99 -10.13
CA LEU A 11 7.22 -1.53 -10.22
C LEU A 11 6.00 -0.96 -10.96
N GLY A 12 5.43 0.11 -10.42
CA GLY A 12 4.34 0.86 -11.03
C GLY A 12 4.54 2.35 -10.85
N ARG A 13 3.65 3.13 -11.45
CA ARG A 13 3.58 4.58 -11.24
C ARG A 13 2.17 4.95 -10.83
N LEU A 14 2.04 5.71 -9.75
CA LEU A 14 0.78 6.20 -9.21
C LEU A 14 0.93 7.70 -8.89
N TYR A 15 -0.17 8.44 -8.98
CA TYR A 15 -0.25 9.78 -8.40
C TYR A 15 -0.27 9.64 -6.89
N VAL A 16 0.78 10.12 -6.24
CA VAL A 16 0.88 10.11 -4.78
C VAL A 16 0.35 11.44 -4.27
N GLU A 17 -0.67 11.39 -3.43
CA GLU A 17 -1.28 12.55 -2.78
C GLU A 17 -1.28 12.40 -1.25
N PRO A 18 -1.23 13.51 -0.50
CA PRO A 18 -1.33 13.45 0.95
C PRO A 18 -2.76 13.08 1.36
N SER A 19 -2.87 12.24 2.38
CA SER A 19 -4.13 12.00 3.11
C SER A 19 -3.97 12.38 4.57
N SER A 20 -5.09 12.79 5.18
CA SER A 20 -5.24 12.93 6.63
C SER A 20 -5.54 11.61 7.34
N ASP A 21 -5.74 10.52 6.60
CA ASP A 21 -5.98 9.20 7.17
C ASP A 21 -4.71 8.61 7.78
N GLU A 22 -4.87 7.62 8.67
CA GLU A 22 -3.75 6.93 9.31
C GLU A 22 -3.14 5.84 8.43
N VAL A 23 -3.89 5.34 7.44
CA VAL A 23 -3.49 4.24 6.56
C VAL A 23 -3.39 4.72 5.11
N ALA A 24 -2.46 4.13 4.36
CA ALA A 24 -2.38 4.39 2.94
C ALA A 24 -3.52 3.69 2.19
N THR A 25 -4.07 4.38 1.19
CA THR A 25 -5.22 3.90 0.44
C THR A 25 -5.05 4.12 -1.06
N MET A 26 -5.72 3.27 -1.84
CA MET A 26 -5.82 3.43 -3.29
C MET A 26 -7.23 3.09 -3.77
N CYS A 27 -7.56 3.41 -5.01
CA CYS A 27 -8.86 3.09 -5.59
C CYS A 27 -9.24 1.61 -5.39
N ARG A 28 -10.35 1.34 -4.70
CA ARG A 28 -10.84 0.00 -4.35
C ARG A 28 -10.87 -0.96 -5.55
N ARG A 29 -11.43 -0.53 -6.69
CA ARG A 29 -11.49 -1.36 -7.90
C ARG A 29 -10.10 -1.76 -8.42
N GLN A 30 -9.11 -0.90 -8.25
CA GLN A 30 -7.75 -1.19 -8.67
C GLN A 30 -7.05 -2.10 -7.67
N HIS A 31 -7.26 -1.86 -6.38
CA HIS A 31 -6.79 -2.72 -5.30
C HIS A 31 -7.25 -4.17 -5.47
N GLU A 32 -8.56 -4.38 -5.65
CA GLU A 32 -9.16 -5.71 -5.85
C GLU A 32 -8.59 -6.40 -7.09
N ARG A 33 -8.45 -5.67 -8.20
CA ARG A 33 -7.85 -6.20 -9.44
C ARG A 33 -6.38 -6.60 -9.26
N VAL A 34 -5.61 -5.84 -8.48
CA VAL A 34 -4.21 -6.15 -8.21
C VAL A 34 -4.10 -7.39 -7.34
N ASN A 35 -4.94 -7.52 -6.31
CA ASN A 35 -5.03 -8.74 -5.51
C ASN A 35 -5.39 -9.96 -6.38
N GLU A 36 -6.42 -9.84 -7.23
CA GLU A 36 -6.84 -10.91 -8.13
C GLU A 36 -5.72 -11.33 -9.11
N GLN A 37 -4.89 -10.41 -9.58
CA GLN A 37 -3.86 -10.73 -10.58
C GLN A 37 -2.56 -11.25 -9.96
N LEU A 38 -2.20 -10.80 -8.76
CA LEU A 38 -0.86 -10.97 -8.22
C LEU A 38 -0.81 -11.75 -6.89
N TYR A 39 -1.94 -11.87 -6.19
CA TYR A 39 -2.03 -12.50 -4.86
C TYR A 39 -2.97 -13.71 -4.86
N SER A 40 -3.91 -13.78 -5.81
CA SER A 40 -4.71 -14.99 -6.04
C SER A 40 -3.88 -16.10 -6.70
N ASP A 41 -4.08 -17.33 -6.25
CA ASP A 41 -3.52 -18.53 -6.88
C ASP A 41 -4.46 -19.12 -7.96
N GLY A 42 -5.64 -18.52 -8.13
CA GLY A 42 -6.66 -18.91 -9.10
C GLY A 42 -7.39 -20.22 -8.75
N THR A 43 -7.28 -20.73 -7.53
CA THR A 43 -7.82 -22.04 -7.13
C THR A 43 -9.08 -22.00 -6.26
N GLY A 44 -9.66 -20.82 -5.99
CA GLY A 44 -10.86 -20.74 -5.14
C GLY A 44 -11.51 -19.37 -5.04
N VAL A 45 -12.18 -19.12 -3.91
CA VAL A 45 -12.72 -17.80 -3.55
C VAL A 45 -11.59 -17.00 -2.92
N ASP A 46 -10.95 -16.15 -3.73
CA ASP A 46 -9.83 -15.33 -3.27
C ASP A 46 -10.30 -14.11 -2.50
N ARG A 47 -9.56 -13.77 -1.44
CA ARG A 47 -9.75 -12.52 -0.71
C ARG A 47 -9.10 -11.38 -1.48
N LEU A 48 -9.91 -10.53 -2.09
CA LEU A 48 -9.47 -9.38 -2.89
C LEU A 48 -9.25 -8.11 -2.05
N ASP A 49 -9.57 -8.19 -0.76
CA ASP A 49 -9.49 -7.12 0.23
C ASP A 49 -8.25 -7.23 1.12
N LEU A 50 -7.35 -8.19 0.86
CA LEU A 50 -6.08 -8.27 1.56
C LEU A 50 -5.25 -7.01 1.31
N PRO A 51 -4.63 -6.44 2.36
CA PRO A 51 -3.79 -5.26 2.20
C PRO A 51 -2.61 -5.55 1.29
N LEU A 52 -2.40 -4.66 0.33
CA LEU A 52 -1.22 -4.68 -0.53
C LEU A 52 -0.05 -4.03 0.21
N VAL A 53 1.12 -4.64 0.21
CA VAL A 53 2.31 -3.97 0.75
C VAL A 53 3.03 -3.21 -0.36
N MET A 54 3.06 -1.89 -0.25
CA MET A 54 3.78 -1.02 -1.17
C MET A 54 4.99 -0.39 -0.49
N LYS A 55 5.91 0.08 -1.34
CA LYS A 55 7.10 0.80 -0.95
C LYS A 55 7.25 2.06 -1.78
N LEU A 56 7.48 3.17 -1.08
CA LEU A 56 7.75 4.49 -1.66
C LEU A 56 9.02 5.06 -1.02
N GLY A 57 10.04 5.37 -1.83
CA GLY A 57 11.36 5.72 -1.31
C GLY A 57 11.97 4.56 -0.51
N SER A 58 12.12 4.73 0.81
CA SER A 58 12.57 3.69 1.75
C SER A 58 11.47 3.09 2.61
N ALA A 59 10.28 3.71 2.66
CA ALA A 59 9.20 3.30 3.55
C ALA A 59 8.36 2.18 2.91
N HIS A 60 7.99 1.19 3.73
CA HIS A 60 7.05 0.12 3.40
C HIS A 60 5.79 0.30 4.23
N PHE A 61 4.63 0.14 3.61
CA PHE A 61 3.35 0.30 4.28
C PHE A 61 2.27 -0.56 3.63
N ALA A 62 1.27 -0.91 4.44
CA ALA A 62 0.05 -1.54 3.96
C ALA A 62 -0.82 -0.52 3.23
N VAL A 63 -1.44 -0.94 2.13
CA VAL A 63 -2.32 -0.15 1.29
C VAL A 63 -3.66 -0.86 1.20
N HIS A 64 -4.72 -0.13 1.53
CA HIS A 64 -6.10 -0.62 1.50
C HIS A 64 -6.87 -0.05 0.31
N GLY A 65 -7.94 -0.73 -0.09
CA GLY A 65 -8.86 -0.24 -1.10
C GLY A 65 -9.89 0.72 -0.51
N GLU A 66 -9.95 1.95 -1.03
CA GLU A 66 -10.91 2.99 -0.61
C GLU A 66 -11.84 3.37 -1.76
N GLU A 67 -13.11 3.64 -1.43
CA GLU A 67 -14.09 4.10 -2.41
C GLU A 67 -13.98 5.62 -2.64
N GLY A 68 -14.21 6.06 -3.87
CA GLY A 68 -14.16 7.49 -4.22
C GLY A 68 -12.77 8.02 -4.58
N LEU A 69 -11.69 7.25 -4.36
CA LEU A 69 -10.37 7.61 -4.89
C LEU A 69 -10.28 7.42 -6.41
N PRO A 70 -9.69 8.38 -7.15
CA PRO A 70 -9.44 8.22 -8.57
C PRO A 70 -8.55 7.02 -8.87
N ALA A 71 -8.72 6.43 -10.06
CA ALA A 71 -7.82 5.40 -10.53
C ALA A 71 -6.37 5.92 -10.61
N ASP A 72 -5.41 5.02 -10.44
CA ASP A 72 -3.98 5.30 -10.46
C ASP A 72 -3.53 6.35 -9.40
N THR A 73 -4.31 6.51 -8.33
CA THR A 73 -4.00 7.39 -7.18
C THR A 73 -3.70 6.56 -5.94
N LEU A 74 -2.66 6.97 -5.22
CA LEU A 74 -2.23 6.44 -3.93
C LEU A 74 -2.28 7.60 -2.94
N ALA A 75 -3.26 7.57 -2.04
CA ALA A 75 -3.36 8.52 -0.96
C ALA A 75 -2.50 8.00 0.21
N VAL A 76 -1.51 8.79 0.62
CA VAL A 76 -0.51 8.40 1.60
C VAL A 76 -0.60 9.36 2.79
N PRO A 77 -0.67 8.85 4.03
CA PRO A 77 -0.61 9.67 5.24
C PRO A 77 0.55 10.65 5.20
N GLU A 78 0.33 11.89 5.63
CA GLU A 78 1.38 12.93 5.65
C GLU A 78 2.62 12.49 6.45
N SER A 79 2.40 11.79 7.58
CA SER A 79 3.47 11.22 8.40
C SER A 79 4.37 10.25 7.64
N LEU A 80 3.80 9.41 6.77
CA LEU A 80 4.56 8.49 5.93
C LEU A 80 5.25 9.22 4.78
N LEU A 81 4.62 10.25 4.21
CA LEU A 81 5.22 11.05 3.14
C LEU A 81 6.49 11.77 3.59
N ASP A 82 6.52 12.26 4.82
CA ASP A 82 7.68 12.91 5.44
C ASP A 82 8.90 11.98 5.51
N GLU A 83 8.69 10.67 5.57
CA GLU A 83 9.75 9.65 5.55
C GLU A 83 10.23 9.29 4.14
N THR A 84 9.57 9.82 3.11
CA THR A 84 9.87 9.49 1.71
C THR A 84 10.65 10.60 0.98
N THR A 85 11.04 10.30 -0.25
CA THR A 85 11.69 11.26 -1.15
C THR A 85 10.69 12.07 -1.98
N VAL A 86 9.37 11.88 -1.79
CA VAL A 86 8.35 12.58 -2.56
C VAL A 86 8.35 14.06 -2.17
N ARG A 87 8.45 14.94 -3.16
CA ARG A 87 8.46 16.40 -2.95
C ARG A 87 7.25 17.01 -3.64
N ASN A 88 6.57 17.91 -2.94
CA ASN A 88 5.40 18.65 -3.43
C ASN A 88 4.29 17.75 -4.02
N PRO A 89 3.70 16.84 -3.23
CA PRO A 89 2.54 16.09 -3.68
C PRO A 89 1.32 17.05 -3.88
N PRO A 90 0.37 16.75 -4.77
CA PRO A 90 0.23 15.51 -5.54
C PRO A 90 1.22 15.38 -6.72
N THR A 91 1.87 14.24 -6.86
CA THR A 91 2.86 14.01 -7.93
C THR A 91 2.95 12.55 -8.39
N LEU A 92 3.19 12.35 -9.69
CA LEU A 92 3.37 11.02 -10.27
C LEU A 92 4.71 10.43 -9.80
N SER A 93 4.65 9.35 -9.02
CA SER A 93 5.82 8.72 -8.41
C SER A 93 5.90 7.24 -8.73
N GLU A 94 7.14 6.73 -8.75
CA GLU A 94 7.41 5.30 -8.80
C GLU A 94 7.08 4.65 -7.47
N VAL A 95 6.32 3.56 -7.53
CA VAL A 95 5.90 2.76 -6.37
C VAL A 95 6.28 1.31 -6.60
N PHE A 96 6.79 0.66 -5.56
CA PHE A 96 7.13 -0.77 -5.62
C PHE A 96 6.08 -1.56 -4.87
N LEU A 97 5.41 -2.48 -5.57
CA LEU A 97 4.45 -3.40 -4.97
C LEU A 97 5.16 -4.70 -4.61
N ALA A 98 5.09 -5.12 -3.35
CA ALA A 98 5.62 -6.40 -2.92
C ALA A 98 4.85 -7.55 -3.59
N LYS A 99 5.55 -8.64 -3.92
CA LYS A 99 4.89 -9.91 -4.28
C LYS A 99 4.32 -10.59 -3.05
N ALA A 100 3.34 -11.48 -3.22
CA ALA A 100 2.64 -12.18 -2.13
C ALA A 100 3.58 -12.68 -1.02
N ASP A 101 4.55 -13.56 -1.32
CA ASP A 101 5.51 -14.08 -0.33
C ASP A 101 6.26 -12.99 0.46
N ARG A 102 6.54 -11.85 -0.20
CA ARG A 102 7.25 -10.73 0.42
C ARG A 102 6.31 -9.84 1.21
N ALA A 103 5.07 -9.70 0.77
CA ALA A 103 4.04 -8.95 1.46
C ALA A 103 3.69 -9.62 2.79
N GLU A 104 3.50 -10.95 2.82
CA GLU A 104 3.25 -11.71 4.05
C GLU A 104 4.31 -11.44 5.12
N GLN A 105 5.59 -11.53 4.76
CA GLN A 105 6.70 -11.24 5.68
C GLN A 105 6.73 -9.79 6.18
N LEU A 106 6.25 -8.85 5.36
CA LEU A 106 6.28 -7.43 5.70
C LEU A 106 5.05 -7.02 6.51
N LEU A 107 3.90 -7.65 6.30
CA LEU A 107 2.70 -7.40 7.11
C LEU A 107 2.97 -7.75 8.57
N GLU A 108 3.66 -8.85 8.84
CA GLU A 108 4.09 -9.20 10.21
C GLU A 108 4.92 -8.07 10.87
N LEU A 109 5.74 -7.35 10.11
CA LEU A 109 6.59 -6.27 10.60
C LEU A 109 5.88 -4.91 10.68
N VAL A 110 4.90 -4.66 9.80
CA VAL A 110 4.16 -3.38 9.73
C VAL A 110 2.98 -3.38 10.71
N GLU A 111 2.37 -4.53 10.98
CA GLU A 111 1.33 -4.69 12.01
C GLU A 111 1.88 -4.62 13.45
N GLU A 112 3.20 -4.76 13.64
CA GLU A 112 3.89 -4.57 14.94
C GLU A 112 4.04 -3.10 15.37
N GLN A 113 3.29 -2.17 14.77
CA GLN A 113 3.02 -0.85 15.35
C GLN A 113 1.66 -0.90 16.07
N PRO A 114 1.59 -1.36 17.33
CA PRO A 114 0.33 -1.36 18.05
C PRO A 114 -0.15 0.08 18.21
N LEU A 115 -1.44 0.28 17.91
CA LEU A 115 -2.25 1.39 18.40
C LEU A 115 -1.76 1.77 19.81
N GLY A 116 -1.34 3.02 19.98
CA GLY A 116 -0.90 3.53 21.27
C GLY A 116 -1.90 3.15 22.35
N ASP A 117 -1.46 2.26 23.22
CA ASP A 117 -2.17 1.87 24.43
C ASP A 117 -2.09 3.08 25.38
N GLU A 118 -2.89 4.12 25.14
CA GLU A 118 -3.29 5.06 26.20
C GLU A 118 -4.31 4.35 27.10
N ALA A 119 -3.84 3.28 27.73
CA ALA A 119 -4.42 2.75 28.94
C ALA A 119 -4.26 3.82 30.03
N VAL A 120 -5.35 4.56 30.24
CA VAL A 120 -5.82 5.09 31.51
C VAL A 120 -4.95 4.65 32.70
N TYR A 121 -4.08 5.54 33.17
CA TYR A 121 -3.62 5.49 34.56
C TYR A 121 -4.37 6.56 35.36
N GLN A 122 -5.07 6.07 36.38
CA GLN A 122 -5.82 6.82 37.39
C GLN A 122 -4.92 7.71 38.24
#